data_AF-A0A2E7ZHL2-F1
#
_entry.id   AF-A0A2E7ZHL2-F1
#
_cell.length_a   1.000
_cell.length_b   1.000
_cell.length_c   1.000
_cell.angle_alpha   90.00
_cell.angle_beta   90.00
_cell.angle_gamma   90.00
#
_symmetry.space_group_name_H-M   'P 1'
#
loop_
_entity.id
_entity.type
_entity.pdbx_description
1 polymer ?
#
loop_
_entity_poly.entity_id
_entity_poly.type
_entity_poly.pdbx_seq_one_letter_code
_entity_poly.pdbx_strand_id
1 'polypeptide(L)'
;MSFSGKVAQGYVDGAKVFADLDGDGVRDSNESQDTTDSSGAYNLNADAGSWTLITSGGTFLDSQGNKVNALPMKAPAPTSSGATANVTPLTSLVAANPDLKAKLDALGGDGWNADIASSSGVPGKLLRVAQTVEQAMKTLTKGDNAVLSSDSSKLKTLDKLADAFAKQEDISSKDALTAKLAELRQELATLKVAKVTAQSASKLGKINVVRKDIAKVLTVINQARKAELQKLYRGKSVKPVDLKPRKTRALRKRLNKHEESLKSLKTIRREQRTAL
;
A
#
# COMPACT_ATOMS: atom_id res chain seq x y z
N MET A 1 25.32 -15.00 -11.86
CA MET A 1 25.05 -14.59 -10.47
C MET A 1 24.14 -15.61 -9.81
N SER A 2 24.45 -16.07 -8.61
CA SER A 2 23.60 -17.01 -7.87
C SER A 2 22.71 -16.25 -6.89
N PHE A 3 21.43 -16.59 -6.81
CA PHE A 3 20.47 -15.98 -5.91
C PHE A 3 19.37 -16.98 -5.55
N SER A 4 18.61 -16.66 -4.50
CA SER A 4 17.55 -17.51 -4.00
C SER A 4 16.33 -16.68 -3.61
N GLY A 5 15.19 -17.33 -3.45
CA GLY A 5 14.01 -16.65 -2.96
C GLY A 5 12.86 -17.61 -2.77
N LYS A 6 11.69 -17.05 -2.50
CA LYS A 6 10.47 -17.84 -2.36
C LYS A 6 9.36 -17.34 -3.27
N VAL A 7 8.56 -18.26 -3.79
CA VAL A 7 7.29 -17.96 -4.44
C VAL A 7 6.21 -17.88 -3.35
N ALA A 8 6.08 -16.68 -2.78
CA ALA A 8 5.27 -16.46 -1.58
C ALA A 8 3.78 -16.20 -1.88
N GLN A 9 3.19 -16.93 -2.83
CA GLN A 9 1.73 -17.01 -2.97
C GLN A 9 1.20 -18.15 -2.09
N GLY A 10 1.48 -18.08 -0.78
CA GLY A 10 1.22 -19.19 0.14
C GLY A 10 2.20 -20.36 0.01
N TYR A 11 3.44 -20.08 -0.39
CA TYR A 11 4.52 -21.07 -0.62
C TYR A 11 4.15 -22.10 -1.68
N VAL A 12 4.32 -21.71 -2.94
CA VAL A 12 3.93 -22.52 -4.10
C VAL A 12 4.92 -23.66 -4.31
N ASP A 13 4.43 -24.89 -4.26
CA ASP A 13 5.18 -26.14 -4.50
C ASP A 13 5.13 -26.53 -6.00
N GLY A 14 6.28 -26.91 -6.57
CA GLY A 14 6.39 -27.38 -7.95
C GLY A 14 6.19 -26.33 -9.04
N ALA A 15 6.37 -25.04 -8.73
CA ALA A 15 6.38 -23.98 -9.73
C ALA A 15 7.72 -23.92 -10.46
N LYS A 16 7.69 -23.71 -11.78
CA LYS A 16 8.90 -23.40 -12.55
C LYS A 16 9.24 -21.94 -12.35
N VAL A 17 10.48 -21.66 -12.00
CA VAL A 17 11.03 -20.31 -11.83
C VAL A 17 12.14 -20.14 -12.86
N PHE A 18 12.05 -19.14 -13.73
CA PHE A 18 13.06 -18.94 -14.78
C PHE A 18 13.35 -17.45 -15.00
N ALA A 19 14.57 -17.17 -15.47
CA ALA A 19 15.00 -15.83 -15.84
C ALA A 19 14.63 -15.56 -17.30
N ASP A 20 13.57 -14.78 -17.51
CA ASP A 20 13.06 -14.38 -18.82
C ASP A 20 13.90 -13.26 -19.41
N LEU A 21 14.71 -13.60 -20.42
CA LEU A 21 15.68 -12.72 -21.06
C LEU A 21 15.06 -11.83 -22.15
N ASP A 22 13.99 -12.29 -22.81
CA ASP A 22 13.42 -11.62 -23.98
C ASP A 22 12.05 -10.96 -23.72
N GLY A 23 11.45 -11.23 -22.57
CA GLY A 23 10.22 -10.61 -22.07
C GLY A 23 8.94 -11.25 -22.61
N ASP A 24 8.99 -12.44 -23.20
CA ASP A 24 7.82 -13.09 -23.79
C ASP A 24 6.94 -13.84 -22.76
N GLY A 25 7.50 -14.10 -21.58
CA GLY A 25 6.85 -14.81 -20.48
C GLY A 25 6.81 -16.34 -20.65
N VAL A 26 7.59 -16.89 -21.56
CA VAL A 26 7.69 -18.30 -21.89
C VAL A 26 9.14 -18.73 -21.70
N ARG A 27 9.34 -19.93 -21.16
CA ARG A 27 10.68 -20.42 -20.89
C ARG A 27 11.34 -20.95 -22.16
N ASP A 28 12.48 -20.37 -22.50
CA ASP A 28 13.32 -20.80 -23.61
C ASP A 28 14.47 -21.74 -23.20
N SER A 29 15.18 -22.25 -24.22
CA SER A 29 16.29 -23.20 -24.04
C SER A 29 17.56 -22.54 -23.50
N ASN A 30 17.74 -21.24 -23.72
CA ASN A 30 18.86 -20.44 -23.24
C ASN A 30 18.60 -19.81 -21.85
N GLU A 31 17.45 -20.10 -21.24
CA GLU A 31 17.06 -19.50 -19.97
C GLU A 31 17.31 -20.43 -18.79
N SER A 32 17.90 -19.86 -17.76
CA SER A 32 18.14 -20.56 -16.51
C SER A 32 16.81 -20.77 -15.78
N GLN A 33 16.60 -21.99 -15.27
CA GLN A 33 15.39 -22.35 -14.54
C GLN A 33 15.71 -23.15 -13.28
N ASP A 34 14.78 -23.10 -12.33
CA ASP A 34 14.70 -23.99 -11.17
C ASP A 34 13.22 -24.34 -10.90
N THR A 35 12.97 -25.30 -10.02
CA THR A 35 11.62 -25.68 -9.59
C THR A 35 11.48 -25.52 -8.09
N THR A 36 10.39 -24.91 -7.65
CA THR A 36 10.18 -24.68 -6.22
C THR A 36 9.96 -25.97 -5.44
N ASP A 37 10.46 -25.98 -4.20
CA ASP A 37 10.17 -27.02 -3.22
C ASP A 37 8.86 -26.79 -2.45
N SER A 38 8.56 -27.65 -1.48
CA SER A 38 7.35 -27.56 -0.64
C SER A 38 7.29 -26.32 0.26
N SER A 39 8.41 -25.61 0.43
CA SER A 39 8.47 -24.32 1.13
C SER A 39 8.38 -23.13 0.18
N GLY A 40 8.16 -23.40 -1.12
CA GLY A 40 8.16 -22.42 -2.20
C GLY A 40 9.53 -21.85 -2.51
N ALA A 41 10.62 -22.44 -1.98
CA ALA A 41 11.97 -21.94 -2.16
C ALA A 41 12.56 -22.42 -3.49
N TYR A 42 13.42 -21.60 -4.09
CA TYR A 42 14.16 -21.91 -5.30
C TYR A 42 15.56 -21.28 -5.24
N ASN A 43 16.49 -21.83 -6.02
CA ASN A 43 17.86 -21.36 -6.19
C ASN A 43 18.22 -21.31 -7.67
N LEU A 44 18.52 -20.11 -8.17
CA LEU A 44 18.79 -19.90 -9.59
C LEU A 44 20.15 -19.23 -9.78
N ASN A 45 20.83 -19.63 -10.86
CA ASN A 45 22.00 -18.93 -11.36
C ASN A 45 21.66 -18.32 -12.71
N ALA A 46 21.73 -17.00 -12.84
CA ALA A 46 21.54 -16.30 -14.12
C ALA A 46 22.58 -15.19 -14.29
N ASP A 47 22.92 -14.86 -15.53
CA ASP A 47 23.88 -13.80 -15.81
C ASP A 47 23.37 -12.43 -15.38
N ALA A 48 24.31 -11.50 -15.14
CA ALA A 48 23.94 -10.11 -14.87
C ALA A 48 23.38 -9.49 -16.15
N GLY A 49 22.18 -8.92 -16.07
CA GLY A 49 21.51 -8.36 -17.24
C GLY A 49 20.14 -7.78 -16.91
N SER A 50 19.50 -7.25 -17.94
CA SER A 50 18.12 -6.76 -17.88
C SER A 50 17.19 -7.90 -18.28
N TRP A 51 16.68 -8.62 -17.30
CA TRP A 51 15.73 -9.71 -17.46
C TRP A 51 14.70 -9.66 -16.33
N THR A 52 13.63 -10.43 -16.45
CA THR A 52 12.62 -10.55 -15.38
C THR A 52 12.50 -11.97 -14.90
N LEU A 53 12.34 -12.16 -13.59
CA LEU A 53 12.09 -13.48 -13.06
C LEU A 53 10.62 -13.82 -13.24
N ILE A 54 10.31 -14.98 -13.80
CA ILE A 54 8.93 -15.41 -14.05
C ILE A 54 8.68 -16.77 -13.40
N THR A 55 7.44 -16.93 -12.94
CA THR A 55 6.94 -18.18 -12.39
C THR A 55 5.78 -18.71 -13.21
N SER A 56 5.74 -20.02 -13.43
CA SER A 56 4.63 -20.70 -14.09
C SER A 56 4.34 -22.04 -13.41
N GLY A 57 3.04 -22.35 -13.30
CA GLY A 57 2.56 -23.58 -12.67
C GLY A 57 2.75 -23.63 -11.15
N GLY A 58 2.72 -24.84 -10.60
CA GLY A 58 2.79 -25.09 -9.17
C GLY A 58 1.44 -24.94 -8.44
N THR A 59 1.41 -25.43 -7.20
CA THR A 59 0.21 -25.39 -6.35
C THR A 59 0.56 -24.96 -4.94
N PHE A 60 -0.37 -24.31 -4.26
CA PHE A 60 -0.27 -23.98 -2.84
C PHE A 60 -1.54 -24.41 -2.11
N LEU A 61 -1.48 -24.49 -0.78
CA LEU A 61 -2.64 -24.82 0.05
C LEU A 61 -3.45 -23.56 0.36
N ASP A 62 -4.76 -23.60 0.12
CA ASP A 62 -5.66 -22.54 0.59
C ASP A 62 -5.92 -22.62 2.10
N SER A 63 -6.69 -21.67 2.64
CA SER A 63 -7.06 -21.67 4.07
C SER A 63 -7.87 -22.89 4.51
N GLN A 64 -8.39 -23.67 3.57
CA GLN A 64 -9.18 -24.88 3.80
C GLN A 64 -8.34 -26.15 3.60
N GLY A 65 -7.05 -26.02 3.26
CA GLY A 65 -6.14 -27.14 3.03
C GLY A 65 -6.24 -27.79 1.65
N ASN A 66 -6.95 -27.15 0.70
CA ASN A 66 -7.04 -27.67 -0.67
C ASN A 66 -5.86 -27.18 -1.50
N LYS A 67 -5.34 -28.04 -2.40
CA LYS A 67 -4.35 -27.63 -3.40
C LYS A 67 -5.02 -26.76 -4.47
N VAL A 68 -4.49 -25.55 -4.64
CA VAL A 68 -4.96 -24.58 -5.62
C VAL A 68 -3.80 -24.18 -6.53
N ASN A 69 -4.08 -24.07 -7.83
CA ASN A 69 -3.09 -23.62 -8.81
C ASN A 69 -2.63 -22.20 -8.49
N ALA A 70 -1.31 -21.99 -8.55
CA ALA A 70 -0.72 -20.67 -8.44
C ALA A 70 -1.01 -19.83 -9.68
N LEU A 71 -1.01 -18.51 -9.49
CA LEU A 71 -1.00 -17.56 -10.58
C LEU A 71 0.45 -17.37 -11.06
N PRO A 72 0.68 -17.20 -12.37
CA PRO A 72 1.99 -16.76 -12.81
C PRO A 72 2.26 -15.36 -12.27
N MET A 73 3.46 -15.18 -11.74
CA MET A 73 3.95 -13.95 -11.13
C MET A 73 5.33 -13.63 -11.67
N LYS A 74 5.75 -12.38 -11.45
CA LYS A 74 7.07 -11.89 -11.86
C LYS A 74 7.81 -11.14 -10.76
N ALA A 75 9.11 -10.98 -10.92
CA ALA A 75 9.94 -10.15 -10.05
C ALA A 75 11.09 -9.49 -10.84
N PRO A 76 11.55 -8.29 -10.42
CA PRO A 76 12.74 -7.68 -10.99
C PRO A 76 13.97 -8.56 -10.78
N ALA A 77 14.91 -8.54 -11.73
CA ALA A 77 16.20 -9.20 -11.56
C ALA A 77 16.95 -8.66 -10.33
N PRO A 78 17.58 -9.53 -9.52
CA PRO A 78 18.45 -9.12 -8.42
C PRO A 78 19.70 -8.42 -8.95
N THR A 79 20.16 -7.39 -8.23
CA THR A 79 21.32 -6.58 -8.63
C THR A 79 22.66 -7.05 -8.05
N SER A 80 22.63 -8.04 -7.14
CA SER A 80 23.83 -8.59 -6.51
C SER A 80 23.72 -10.11 -6.33
N SER A 81 24.86 -10.80 -6.41
CA SER A 81 24.93 -12.23 -6.09
C SER A 81 24.65 -12.45 -4.61
N GLY A 82 23.89 -13.48 -4.28
CA GLY A 82 23.42 -13.78 -2.92
C GLY A 82 22.20 -12.97 -2.48
N ALA A 83 21.65 -12.11 -3.34
CA ALA A 83 20.41 -11.39 -3.03
C ALA A 83 19.22 -12.34 -2.90
N THR A 84 18.25 -11.93 -2.08
CA THR A 84 16.95 -12.61 -1.99
C THR A 84 15.99 -12.01 -3.01
N ALA A 85 15.43 -12.83 -3.88
CA ALA A 85 14.45 -12.42 -4.90
C ALA A 85 13.12 -13.13 -4.66
N ASN A 86 12.25 -12.58 -3.81
CA ASN A 86 10.95 -13.20 -3.59
C ASN A 86 10.06 -12.94 -4.80
N VAL A 87 9.27 -13.94 -5.21
CA VAL A 87 8.23 -13.77 -6.24
C VAL A 87 6.90 -13.65 -5.51
N THR A 88 6.31 -12.46 -5.58
CA THR A 88 5.06 -12.12 -4.92
C THR A 88 4.20 -11.25 -5.85
N PRO A 89 2.92 -11.01 -5.51
CA PRO A 89 2.10 -10.01 -6.20
C PRO A 89 2.72 -8.61 -6.14
N LEU A 90 3.46 -8.29 -5.07
CA LEU A 90 4.13 -6.99 -4.91
C LEU A 90 5.34 -6.86 -5.83
N THR A 91 6.19 -7.89 -5.89
CA THR A 91 7.31 -7.89 -6.84
C THR A 91 6.80 -7.90 -8.27
N SER A 92 5.63 -8.52 -8.53
CA SER A 92 5.01 -8.52 -9.85
C SER A 92 4.61 -7.13 -10.30
N LEU A 93 4.06 -6.32 -9.39
CA LEU A 93 3.77 -4.91 -9.64
C LEU A 93 5.06 -4.12 -9.95
N VAL A 94 6.14 -4.33 -9.19
CA VAL A 94 7.40 -3.61 -9.40
C VAL A 94 8.11 -4.03 -10.68
N ALA A 95 8.08 -5.31 -11.03
CA ALA A 95 8.63 -5.78 -12.31
C ALA A 95 7.82 -5.26 -13.51
N ALA A 96 6.53 -4.97 -13.34
CA ALA A 96 5.72 -4.31 -14.36
C ALA A 96 5.99 -2.81 -14.44
N ASN A 97 6.06 -2.15 -13.28
CA ASN A 97 6.26 -0.71 -13.20
C ASN A 97 7.24 -0.38 -12.06
N PRO A 98 8.51 -0.09 -12.38
CA PRO A 98 9.55 0.19 -11.37
C PRO A 98 9.25 1.38 -10.46
N ASP A 99 8.40 2.34 -10.87
CA ASP A 99 8.05 3.52 -10.06
C ASP A 99 7.28 3.14 -8.79
N LEU A 100 6.65 1.95 -8.77
CA LEU A 100 5.93 1.44 -7.60
C LEU A 100 6.87 1.01 -6.47
N LYS A 101 8.16 0.80 -6.74
CA LYS A 101 9.16 0.33 -5.76
C LYS A 101 9.17 1.23 -4.51
N ALA A 102 9.36 2.53 -4.70
CA ALA A 102 9.43 3.49 -3.60
C ALA A 102 8.11 3.61 -2.83
N LYS A 103 6.97 3.52 -3.53
CA LYS A 103 5.64 3.57 -2.90
C LYS A 103 5.40 2.35 -2.01
N LEU A 104 5.81 1.17 -2.45
CA LEU A 104 5.68 -0.07 -1.67
C LEU A 104 6.66 -0.11 -0.49
N ASP A 105 7.90 0.35 -0.67
CA ASP A 105 8.87 0.47 0.44
C ASP A 105 8.34 1.39 1.55
N ALA A 106 7.66 2.48 1.18
CA ALA A 106 7.04 3.39 2.14
C ALA A 106 5.90 2.76 2.97
N LEU A 107 5.38 1.58 2.58
CA LEU A 107 4.38 0.86 3.35
C LEU A 107 4.98 0.03 4.51
N GLY A 108 6.31 -0.06 4.59
CA GLY A 108 7.09 -0.59 5.72
C GLY A 108 7.55 -2.04 5.57
N GLY A 109 8.31 -2.55 6.55
CA GLY A 109 8.86 -3.92 6.52
C GLY A 109 9.92 -4.08 5.43
N ASP A 110 9.96 -5.27 4.80
CA ASP A 110 10.83 -5.58 3.67
C ASP A 110 10.33 -4.98 2.33
N GLY A 111 9.33 -4.11 2.40
CA GLY A 111 8.85 -3.31 1.28
C GLY A 111 8.27 -4.14 0.14
N TRP A 112 8.69 -3.84 -1.09
CA TRP A 112 8.19 -4.54 -2.28
C TRP A 112 8.62 -6.01 -2.35
N ASN A 113 9.74 -6.39 -1.74
CA ASN A 113 10.33 -7.74 -1.80
C ASN A 113 9.96 -8.61 -0.58
N ALA A 114 8.95 -8.20 0.20
CA ALA A 114 8.56 -8.91 1.41
C ALA A 114 8.06 -10.34 1.12
N ASP A 115 8.44 -11.30 1.98
CA ASP A 115 7.82 -12.64 2.01
C ASP A 115 6.42 -12.53 2.61
N ILE A 116 5.42 -12.28 1.77
CA ILE A 116 4.02 -12.06 2.18
C ILE A 116 3.36 -13.29 2.83
N ALA A 117 3.95 -14.47 2.70
CA ALA A 117 3.47 -15.72 3.28
C ALA A 117 4.17 -16.05 4.62
N SER A 118 5.11 -15.23 5.07
CA SER A 118 5.86 -15.47 6.30
C SER A 118 4.97 -15.51 7.54
N SER A 119 5.19 -16.52 8.38
CA SER A 119 4.55 -16.64 9.70
C SER A 119 4.99 -15.56 10.69
N SER A 120 6.11 -14.86 10.42
CA SER A 120 6.56 -13.72 11.21
C SER A 120 5.69 -12.47 11.02
N GLY A 121 4.81 -12.48 10.01
CA GLY A 121 3.90 -11.39 9.68
C GLY A 121 4.53 -10.31 8.81
N VAL A 122 3.68 -9.66 8.00
CA VAL A 122 4.03 -8.57 7.09
C VAL A 122 3.14 -7.36 7.40
N PRO A 123 3.61 -6.11 7.23
CA PRO A 123 2.77 -4.93 7.43
C PRO A 123 1.43 -5.04 6.72
N GLY A 124 0.33 -4.84 7.46
CA GLY A 124 -1.03 -5.06 6.95
C GLY A 124 -1.43 -4.16 5.77
N LYS A 125 -0.68 -3.09 5.49
CA LYS A 125 -0.87 -2.29 4.26
C LYS A 125 -0.32 -3.00 3.04
N LEU A 126 0.89 -3.56 3.12
CA LEU A 126 1.48 -4.37 2.06
C LEU A 126 0.64 -5.61 1.78
N LEU A 127 0.24 -6.31 2.85
CA LEU A 127 -0.58 -7.51 2.73
C LEU A 127 -1.91 -7.21 2.01
N ARG A 128 -2.55 -6.07 2.31
CA ARG A 128 -3.77 -5.65 1.60
C ARG A 128 -3.51 -5.44 0.11
N VAL A 129 -2.45 -4.73 -0.27
CA VAL A 129 -2.11 -4.52 -1.68
C VAL A 129 -1.89 -5.87 -2.38
N ALA A 130 -1.07 -6.73 -1.78
CA ALA A 130 -0.79 -8.06 -2.32
C ALA A 130 -2.07 -8.89 -2.52
N GLN A 131 -2.90 -8.97 -1.48
CA GLN A 131 -4.18 -9.69 -1.53
C GLN A 131 -5.14 -9.09 -2.57
N THR A 132 -5.22 -7.76 -2.71
CA THR A 132 -6.09 -7.15 -3.73
C THR A 132 -5.65 -7.50 -5.15
N VAL A 133 -4.35 -7.52 -5.43
CA VAL A 133 -3.81 -7.94 -6.72
C VAL A 133 -4.12 -9.41 -6.97
N GLU A 134 -3.88 -10.29 -5.99
CA GLU A 134 -4.20 -11.71 -6.12
C GLU A 134 -5.67 -11.96 -6.38
N GLN A 135 -6.57 -11.32 -5.62
CA GLN A 135 -8.00 -11.53 -5.77
C GLN A 135 -8.49 -11.03 -7.12
N ALA A 136 -8.03 -9.85 -7.57
CA ALA A 136 -8.35 -9.35 -8.90
C ALA A 136 -7.91 -10.34 -10.00
N MET A 137 -6.68 -10.84 -9.93
CA MET A 137 -6.18 -11.84 -10.89
C MET A 137 -6.92 -13.17 -10.79
N LYS A 138 -7.22 -13.66 -9.59
CA LYS A 138 -8.01 -14.88 -9.37
C LYS A 138 -9.41 -14.75 -9.99
N THR A 139 -10.06 -13.60 -9.88
CA THR A 139 -11.39 -13.39 -10.50
C THR A 139 -11.37 -13.42 -12.03
N LEU A 140 -10.26 -13.04 -12.67
CA LEU A 140 -10.12 -13.03 -14.12
C LEU A 140 -9.69 -14.39 -14.71
N THR A 141 -9.21 -15.30 -13.85
CA THR A 141 -8.55 -16.56 -14.25
C THR A 141 -9.26 -17.82 -13.77
N LYS A 142 -10.17 -17.73 -12.78
CA LYS A 142 -10.87 -18.88 -12.22
C LYS A 142 -12.25 -19.08 -12.82
N GLY A 143 -12.64 -20.36 -12.96
CA GLY A 143 -13.98 -20.81 -13.34
C GLY A 143 -14.15 -21.02 -14.85
N ASP A 144 -15.33 -21.52 -15.24
CA ASP A 144 -15.66 -21.87 -16.64
C ASP A 144 -15.68 -20.65 -17.58
N ASN A 145 -15.78 -19.44 -17.03
CA ASN A 145 -15.75 -18.17 -17.74
C ASN A 145 -14.40 -17.44 -17.59
N ALA A 146 -13.30 -18.15 -17.36
CA ALA A 146 -11.98 -17.55 -17.26
C ALA A 146 -11.67 -16.70 -18.52
N VAL A 147 -11.44 -15.40 -18.32
CA VAL A 147 -11.14 -14.45 -19.39
C VAL A 147 -9.67 -14.58 -19.84
N LEU A 148 -8.81 -15.02 -18.92
CA LEU A 148 -7.37 -15.16 -19.14
C LEU A 148 -6.95 -16.62 -19.02
N SER A 149 -6.59 -17.22 -20.15
CA SER A 149 -6.22 -18.64 -20.24
C SER A 149 -4.72 -18.88 -20.21
N SER A 150 -3.93 -18.09 -20.96
CA SER A 150 -2.48 -18.26 -21.05
C SER A 150 -1.71 -17.47 -20.00
N ASP A 151 -0.56 -17.96 -19.56
CA ASP A 151 0.27 -17.28 -18.55
C ASP A 151 0.79 -15.94 -19.05
N SER A 152 1.19 -15.83 -20.33
CA SER A 152 1.55 -14.55 -20.95
C SER A 152 0.40 -13.53 -20.91
N SER A 153 -0.85 -13.95 -21.13
CA SER A 153 -2.00 -13.04 -21.01
C SER A 153 -2.24 -12.56 -19.57
N LYS A 154 -2.06 -13.45 -18.58
CA LYS A 154 -2.16 -13.13 -17.15
C LYS A 154 -1.07 -12.15 -16.73
N LEU A 155 0.16 -12.34 -17.18
CA LEU A 155 1.28 -11.42 -16.93
C LEU A 155 1.04 -10.04 -17.57
N LYS A 156 0.57 -9.99 -18.83
CA LYS A 156 0.20 -8.73 -19.49
C LYS A 156 -0.93 -7.97 -18.79
N THR A 157 -1.87 -8.68 -18.16
CA THR A 157 -2.89 -8.01 -17.34
C THR A 157 -2.35 -7.48 -16.02
N LEU A 158 -1.35 -8.14 -15.42
CA LEU A 158 -0.62 -7.59 -14.27
C LEU A 158 0.10 -6.30 -14.66
N ASP A 159 0.63 -6.20 -15.88
CA ASP A 159 1.28 -4.98 -16.38
C ASP A 159 0.32 -3.80 -16.42
N LYS A 160 -0.84 -4.01 -17.04
CA LYS A 160 -1.89 -3.00 -17.11
C LYS A 160 -2.39 -2.59 -15.73
N LEU A 161 -2.49 -3.56 -14.81
CA LEU A 161 -2.88 -3.32 -13.43
C LEU A 161 -1.84 -2.48 -12.70
N ALA A 162 -0.54 -2.80 -12.85
CA ALA A 162 0.55 -2.03 -12.25
C ALA A 162 0.60 -0.60 -12.79
N ASP A 163 0.42 -0.41 -14.10
CA ASP A 163 0.33 0.92 -14.69
C ASP A 163 -0.87 1.70 -14.17
N ALA A 164 -2.02 1.05 -13.96
CA ALA A 164 -3.17 1.69 -13.35
C ALA A 164 -2.89 2.10 -11.89
N PHE A 165 -2.20 1.25 -11.12
CA PHE A 165 -1.77 1.57 -9.76
C PHE A 165 -0.74 2.71 -9.72
N ALA A 166 0.18 2.78 -10.69
CA ALA A 166 1.18 3.83 -10.77
C ALA A 166 0.57 5.17 -11.21
N LYS A 167 -0.34 5.13 -12.19
CA LYS A 167 -1.12 6.29 -12.68
C LYS A 167 -2.12 6.82 -11.66
N GLN A 168 -2.43 6.04 -10.64
CA GLN A 168 -3.15 6.59 -9.50
C GLN A 168 -2.23 7.61 -8.84
N GLU A 169 -2.42 8.88 -9.23
CA GLU A 169 -1.86 10.02 -8.54
C GLU A 169 -2.05 9.76 -7.06
N ASP A 170 -1.02 10.02 -6.26
CA ASP A 170 -1.19 10.01 -4.82
C ASP A 170 -2.24 11.08 -4.52
N ILE A 171 -3.49 10.65 -4.39
CA ILE A 171 -4.65 11.49 -4.06
C ILE A 171 -4.47 12.10 -2.66
N SER A 172 -3.36 11.76 -2.00
CA SER A 172 -2.91 12.26 -0.71
C SER A 172 -1.78 13.29 -0.82
N SER A 173 -1.13 13.45 -1.99
CA SER A 173 -0.10 14.47 -2.17
C SER A 173 -0.78 15.84 -2.18
N LYS A 174 -0.15 16.80 -1.50
CA LYS A 174 -0.71 18.14 -1.34
C LYS A 174 -0.95 18.80 -2.70
N ASP A 175 -0.02 18.61 -3.63
CA ASP A 175 -0.05 19.25 -4.94
C ASP A 175 -1.18 18.68 -5.81
N ALA A 176 -1.35 17.36 -5.86
CA ALA A 176 -2.47 16.73 -6.55
C ALA A 176 -3.83 17.15 -5.97
N LEU A 177 -3.95 17.22 -4.64
CA LEU A 177 -5.16 17.71 -3.99
C LEU A 177 -5.44 19.19 -4.30
N THR A 178 -4.42 20.03 -4.43
CA THR A 178 -4.58 21.43 -4.82
C THR A 178 -4.96 21.59 -6.30
N ALA A 179 -4.40 20.77 -7.19
CA ALA A 179 -4.78 20.73 -8.60
C ALA A 179 -6.24 20.30 -8.75
N LYS A 180 -6.64 19.20 -8.08
CA LYS A 180 -8.03 18.73 -8.07
C LYS A 180 -9.00 19.78 -7.51
N LEU A 181 -8.60 20.51 -6.48
CA LEU A 181 -9.39 21.61 -5.93
C LEU A 181 -9.59 22.75 -6.95
N ALA A 182 -8.58 23.07 -7.74
CA ALA A 182 -8.67 24.09 -8.79
C ALA A 182 -9.64 23.67 -9.91
N GLU A 183 -9.53 22.43 -10.38
CA GLU A 183 -10.44 21.85 -11.37
C GLU A 183 -11.90 21.89 -10.90
N LEU A 184 -12.18 21.40 -9.68
CA LEU A 184 -13.53 21.39 -9.11
C LEU A 184 -14.10 22.80 -8.94
N ARG A 185 -13.25 23.80 -8.63
CA ARG A 185 -13.67 25.20 -8.53
C ARG A 185 -14.01 25.79 -9.90
N GLN A 186 -13.26 25.45 -10.93
CA GLN A 186 -13.55 25.86 -12.31
C GLN A 186 -14.86 25.23 -12.80
N GLU A 187 -15.06 23.93 -12.56
CA GLU A 187 -16.32 23.24 -12.86
C GLU A 187 -17.50 23.86 -12.10
N LEU A 188 -17.34 24.19 -10.82
CA LEU A 188 -18.38 24.87 -10.07
C LEU A 188 -18.71 26.25 -10.67
N ALA A 189 -17.70 27.01 -11.12
CA ALA A 189 -17.90 28.31 -11.74
C ALA A 189 -18.70 28.20 -13.05
N THR A 190 -18.37 27.23 -13.91
CA THR A 190 -19.13 27.00 -15.15
C THR A 190 -20.57 26.58 -14.86
N LEU A 191 -20.80 25.71 -13.87
CA LEU A 191 -22.14 25.30 -13.45
C LEU A 191 -22.95 26.46 -12.84
N LYS A 192 -22.31 27.42 -12.15
CA LYS A 192 -22.98 28.63 -11.65
C LYS A 192 -23.46 29.53 -12.78
N VAL A 193 -22.68 29.68 -13.85
CA VAL A 193 -23.11 30.44 -15.04
C VAL A 193 -24.28 29.73 -15.73
N ALA A 194 -24.19 28.40 -15.90
CA ALA A 194 -25.26 27.59 -16.48
C ALA A 194 -26.58 27.67 -15.68
N LYS A 195 -26.49 27.88 -14.36
CA LYS A 195 -27.66 28.12 -13.51
C LYS A 195 -28.38 29.43 -13.84
N VAL A 196 -27.62 30.49 -14.13
CA VAL A 196 -28.20 31.81 -14.46
C VAL A 196 -28.84 31.78 -15.86
N THR A 197 -28.26 31.04 -16.80
CA THR A 197 -28.80 30.89 -18.17
C THR A 197 -29.92 29.86 -18.30
N ALA A 198 -30.51 29.42 -17.18
CA ALA A 198 -31.66 28.50 -17.11
C ALA A 198 -31.51 27.20 -17.92
N GLN A 199 -30.31 26.60 -17.92
CA GLN A 199 -30.07 25.32 -18.59
C GLN A 199 -30.67 24.12 -17.83
N SER A 200 -30.67 22.94 -18.49
CA SER A 200 -31.28 21.69 -18.00
C SER A 200 -31.04 21.35 -16.52
N ALA A 201 -32.10 20.87 -15.85
CA ALA A 201 -32.12 20.49 -14.43
C ALA A 201 -31.08 19.43 -14.04
N SER A 202 -30.68 18.55 -14.96
CA SER A 202 -29.65 17.53 -14.70
C SER A 202 -28.27 18.13 -14.44
N LYS A 203 -27.93 19.26 -15.08
CA LYS A 203 -26.70 20.01 -14.81
C LYS A 203 -26.76 20.75 -13.47
N LEU A 204 -27.93 21.22 -13.06
CA LEU A 204 -28.12 21.92 -11.79
C LEU A 204 -27.96 21.00 -10.57
N GLY A 205 -28.39 19.75 -10.68
CA GLY A 205 -28.18 18.72 -9.64
C GLY A 205 -26.70 18.49 -9.31
N LYS A 206 -25.80 18.64 -10.30
CA LYS A 206 -24.35 18.47 -10.12
C LYS A 206 -23.72 19.54 -9.21
N ILE A 207 -24.32 20.73 -9.09
CA ILE A 207 -23.81 21.82 -8.23
C ILE A 207 -23.66 21.36 -6.78
N ASN A 208 -24.64 20.61 -6.26
CA ASN A 208 -24.61 20.12 -4.89
C ASN A 208 -23.52 19.07 -4.68
N VAL A 209 -23.31 18.20 -5.67
CA VAL A 209 -22.26 17.18 -5.65
C VAL A 209 -20.88 17.84 -5.65
N VAL A 210 -20.61 18.72 -6.62
CA VAL A 210 -19.32 19.42 -6.75
C VAL A 210 -19.00 20.25 -5.50
N ARG A 211 -19.99 20.92 -4.87
CA ARG A 211 -19.78 21.64 -3.61
C ARG A 211 -19.36 20.72 -2.46
N LYS A 212 -19.99 19.55 -2.35
CA LYS A 212 -19.63 18.55 -1.33
C LYS A 212 -18.23 17.99 -1.59
N ASP A 213 -17.87 17.77 -2.85
CA ASP A 213 -16.55 17.24 -3.19
C ASP A 213 -15.43 18.25 -2.92
N ILE A 214 -15.64 19.55 -3.23
CA ILE A 214 -14.74 20.63 -2.80
C ILE A 214 -14.56 20.63 -1.28
N ALA A 215 -15.64 20.47 -0.52
CA ALA A 215 -15.58 20.45 0.94
C ALA A 215 -14.80 19.24 1.47
N LYS A 216 -14.96 18.06 0.87
CA LYS A 216 -14.18 16.86 1.20
C LYS A 216 -12.69 17.09 0.95
N VAL A 217 -12.32 17.59 -0.23
CA VAL A 217 -10.92 17.86 -0.60
C VAL A 217 -10.29 18.88 0.36
N LEU A 218 -10.96 19.99 0.65
CA LEU A 218 -10.49 20.98 1.63
C LEU A 218 -10.33 20.39 3.03
N THR A 219 -11.21 19.47 3.42
CA THR A 219 -11.14 18.81 4.73
C THR A 219 -9.88 17.97 4.84
N VAL A 220 -9.56 17.17 3.81
CA VAL A 220 -8.34 16.34 3.77
C VAL A 220 -7.09 17.21 3.81
N ILE A 221 -7.02 18.29 3.00
CA ILE A 221 -5.89 19.23 3.00
C ILE A 221 -5.69 19.85 4.40
N ASN A 222 -6.77 20.29 5.04
CA ASN A 222 -6.70 20.91 6.36
C ASN A 222 -6.31 19.90 7.46
N GLN A 223 -6.77 18.65 7.37
CA GLN A 223 -6.38 17.57 8.28
C GLN A 223 -4.88 17.26 8.15
N ALA A 224 -4.36 17.12 6.92
CA ALA A 224 -2.94 16.87 6.66
C ALA A 224 -2.06 18.01 7.21
N ARG A 225 -2.40 19.26 6.88
CA ARG A 225 -1.70 20.45 7.39
C ARG A 225 -1.69 20.49 8.92
N LYS A 226 -2.82 20.18 9.56
CA LYS A 226 -2.91 20.15 11.03
C LYS A 226 -2.06 19.03 11.63
N ALA A 227 -2.03 17.86 11.02
CA ALA A 227 -1.21 16.73 11.48
C ALA A 227 0.30 17.06 11.40
N GLU A 228 0.75 17.70 10.33
CA GLU A 228 2.13 18.18 10.19
C GLU A 228 2.49 19.21 11.27
N LEU A 229 1.62 20.20 11.50
CA LEU A 229 1.80 21.19 12.56
C LEU A 229 1.83 20.53 13.95
N GLN A 230 1.01 19.51 14.20
CA GLN A 230 1.06 18.75 15.45
C GLN A 230 2.39 18.02 15.65
N LYS A 231 2.99 17.47 14.59
CA LYS A 231 4.33 16.87 14.65
C LYS A 231 5.37 17.94 15.00
N LEU A 232 5.35 19.08 14.32
CA LEU A 232 6.31 20.18 14.53
C LEU A 232 6.24 20.79 15.94
N TYR A 233 5.05 20.86 16.53
CA TYR A 233 4.82 21.43 17.88
C TYR A 233 4.67 20.36 18.97
N ARG A 234 5.00 19.10 18.68
CA ARG A 234 5.04 18.05 19.70
C ARG A 234 6.13 18.38 20.73
N GLY A 235 5.83 18.21 22.02
CA GLY A 235 6.77 18.50 23.12
C GLY A 235 7.03 19.99 23.42
N LYS A 236 6.73 20.91 22.50
CA LYS A 236 6.92 22.36 22.74
C LYS A 236 5.95 22.88 23.80
N SER A 237 6.45 23.72 24.70
CA SER A 237 5.66 24.35 25.77
C SER A 237 4.64 25.35 25.20
N VAL A 238 5.03 26.14 24.20
CA VAL A 238 4.18 27.11 23.51
C VAL A 238 3.67 26.53 22.19
N LYS A 239 2.36 26.35 22.10
CA LYS A 239 1.66 25.86 20.89
C LYS A 239 0.65 26.90 20.41
N PRO A 240 0.40 27.01 19.09
CA PRO A 240 -0.72 27.76 18.53
C PRO A 240 -2.05 27.37 19.19
N VAL A 241 -2.97 28.34 19.32
CA VAL A 241 -4.27 28.14 20.00
C VAL A 241 -5.07 26.98 19.38
N ASP A 242 -5.04 26.81 18.06
CA ASP A 242 -5.76 25.75 17.34
C ASP A 242 -5.26 24.33 17.62
N LEU A 243 -4.03 24.20 18.10
CA LEU A 243 -3.41 22.93 18.48
C LEU A 243 -3.57 22.62 19.97
N LYS A 244 -4.03 23.59 20.78
CA LYS A 244 -4.29 23.37 22.20
C LYS A 244 -5.53 22.49 22.38
N PRO A 245 -5.57 21.64 23.42
CA PRO A 245 -6.78 20.88 23.74
C PRO A 245 -7.98 21.80 23.96
N ARG A 246 -9.12 21.48 23.34
CA ARG A 246 -10.38 22.21 23.54
C ARG A 246 -11.00 21.82 24.87
N LYS A 247 -10.66 22.58 25.91
CA LYS A 247 -11.25 22.48 27.26
C LYS A 247 -12.02 23.76 27.59
N THR A 248 -12.96 23.68 28.52
CA THR A 248 -13.66 24.87 29.05
C THR A 248 -12.67 25.82 29.73
N ARG A 249 -13.03 27.10 29.85
CA ARG A 249 -12.18 28.11 30.52
C ARG A 249 -11.87 27.72 31.97
N ALA A 250 -12.86 27.22 32.71
CA ALA A 250 -12.68 26.75 34.09
C ALA A 250 -11.64 25.62 34.17
N LEU A 251 -11.75 24.60 33.30
CA LEU A 251 -10.79 23.49 33.25
C LEU A 251 -9.37 23.88 32.83
N ARG A 252 -9.19 25.00 32.12
CA ARG A 252 -7.87 25.53 31.76
C ARG A 252 -7.23 26.32 32.91
N LYS A 253 -8.03 26.87 33.81
CA LYS A 253 -7.58 27.70 34.95
C LYS A 253 -7.40 26.93 36.25
N ARG A 254 -8.04 25.76 36.40
CA ARG A 254 -7.83 24.92 37.59
C ARG A 254 -6.38 24.44 37.68
N LEU A 255 -5.96 24.13 38.90
CA LEU A 255 -4.67 23.51 39.18
C LEU A 255 -4.56 22.16 38.48
N ASN A 256 -3.32 21.77 38.16
CA ASN A 256 -3.06 20.43 37.66
C ASN A 256 -3.16 19.42 38.83
N LYS A 257 -3.38 18.13 38.54
CA LYS A 257 -3.55 17.10 39.59
C LYS A 257 -2.34 16.99 40.52
N HIS A 258 -1.14 17.26 40.00
CA HIS A 258 0.08 17.23 40.79
C HIS A 258 0.10 18.38 41.80
N GLU A 259 -0.20 19.60 41.36
CA GLU A 259 -0.35 20.79 42.21
C GLU A 259 -1.44 20.60 43.27
N GLU A 260 -2.60 20.03 42.90
CA GLU A 260 -3.67 19.70 43.86
C GLU A 260 -3.23 18.66 44.90
N SER A 261 -2.33 17.74 44.53
CA SER A 261 -1.81 16.70 45.43
C SER A 261 -0.65 17.14 46.31
N LEU A 262 -0.09 18.34 46.09
CA LEU A 262 1.05 18.83 46.87
C LEU A 262 0.61 19.05 48.33
N LYS A 263 1.19 18.26 49.22
CA LYS A 263 1.01 18.37 50.66
C LYS A 263 2.28 18.92 51.29
N SER A 264 2.12 19.71 52.35
CA SER A 264 3.28 20.14 53.15
C SER A 264 3.98 18.92 53.75
N LEU A 265 5.30 19.01 53.95
CA LEU A 265 6.08 17.96 54.62
C LEU A 265 5.51 17.59 56.00
N LYS A 266 4.96 18.58 56.72
CA LYS A 266 4.30 18.38 58.01
C LYS A 266 3.05 17.51 57.87
N THR A 267 2.22 17.77 56.86
CA THR A 267 1.00 16.99 56.58
C THR A 267 1.35 15.56 56.19
N ILE A 268 2.36 15.37 55.32
CA ILE A 268 2.83 14.04 54.89
C ILE A 268 3.28 13.22 56.10
N ARG A 269 4.15 13.79 56.96
CA ARG A 269 4.64 13.10 58.18
C ARG A 269 3.50 12.73 59.13
N ARG A 270 2.48 13.59 59.26
CA ARG A 270 1.30 13.32 60.10
C ARG A 270 0.49 12.14 59.54
N GLU A 271 0.19 12.16 58.25
CA GLU A 271 -0.58 11.10 57.59
C GLU A 271 0.12 9.74 57.66
N GLN A 272 1.44 9.70 57.45
CA GLN A 272 2.25 8.48 57.59
C GLN A 272 2.19 7.89 59.00
N ARG A 273 2.17 8.76 60.03
CA ARG A 273 2.09 8.32 61.43
C ARG A 273 0.70 7.78 61.79
N THR A 274 -0.36 8.33 61.22
CA THR A 274 -1.75 7.92 61.50
C THR A 274 -2.23 6.74 60.65
N ALA A 275 -1.46 6.33 59.63
CA ALA A 275 -1.79 5.23 58.74
C ALA A 275 -1.22 3.87 59.19
N LEU A 276 -0.44 3.85 60.28
CA LEU A 276 -0.04 2.68 61.06
C LEU A 276 -1.06 2.41 62.17
#